data_AF-A0A8J4SFL6-F1
#
_entry.id   AF-A0A8J4SFL6-F1
#
_cell.length_a   1.000
_cell.length_b   1.000
_cell.length_c   1.000
_cell.angle_alpha   90.00
_cell.angle_beta   90.00
_cell.angle_gamma   90.00
#
_symmetry.space_group_name_H-M   'P 1'
#
loop_
_entity.id
_entity.type
_entity.pdbx_description
1 polymer ?
#
loop_
_entity_poly.entity_id
_entity_poly.type
_entity_poly.pdbx_seq_one_letter_code
_entity_poly.pdbx_strand_id
1 'polypeptide(L)'
;MAEEGVDVKEQYVFVNNVDTYVSLNIGEYLAKHAPGVPADDEENEDMGPEEQISEPAGPLQPRKDCYRITGTLSNQSKIKPTFTKDILDYDKKSRFYEHLMKNDVIIYDITVDADQADEALWVAQEMEKNVESFSSQKKLIIISNLMSWITTKPGDPVSISCGAS
;
A
#
# COMPACT_ATOMS: atom_id res chain seq x y z
N MET A 1 -29.71 -3.16 -28.28
CA MET A 1 -29.26 -2.42 -27.07
C MET A 1 -27.78 -2.72 -26.97
N ALA A 2 -26.93 -1.76 -27.34
CA ALA A 2 -25.48 -1.94 -27.23
C ALA A 2 -25.12 -1.63 -25.78
N GLU A 3 -24.54 -2.60 -25.08
CA GLU A 3 -23.88 -2.34 -23.80
C GLU A 3 -22.73 -1.37 -24.10
N GLU A 4 -22.85 -0.12 -23.66
CA GLU A 4 -21.71 0.79 -23.59
C GLU A 4 -20.72 0.17 -22.61
N GLY A 5 -19.71 -0.50 -23.15
CA GLY A 5 -18.58 -0.98 -22.35
C GLY A 5 -17.99 0.21 -21.60
N VAL A 6 -18.09 0.18 -20.28
CA VAL A 6 -17.40 1.14 -19.42
C VAL A 6 -15.91 0.96 -19.71
N ASP A 7 -15.30 1.94 -20.37
CA ASP A 7 -13.86 1.96 -20.62
C ASP A 7 -13.17 2.22 -19.28
N VAL A 8 -12.91 1.15 -18.52
CA VAL A 8 -12.23 1.23 -17.22
C VAL A 8 -10.79 1.61 -17.49
N LYS A 9 -10.46 2.87 -17.22
CA LYS A 9 -9.09 3.38 -17.33
C LYS A 9 -8.15 2.50 -16.49
N GLU A 10 -7.13 1.92 -17.13
CA GLU A 10 -6.04 1.21 -16.42
C GLU A 10 -5.46 2.14 -15.33
N GLN A 11 -5.47 1.67 -14.07
CA GLN A 11 -4.85 2.39 -12.95
C GLN A 11 -3.56 1.72 -12.52
N TYR A 12 -2.51 2.53 -12.45
CA TYR A 12 -1.18 2.11 -12.03
C TYR A 12 -0.96 2.44 -10.57
N VAL A 13 -0.52 1.45 -9.79
CA VAL A 13 -0.25 1.61 -8.36
C VAL A 13 1.21 1.28 -8.10
N PHE A 14 1.91 2.20 -7.45
CA PHE A 14 3.22 1.95 -6.87
C PHE A 14 3.06 1.57 -5.39
N VAL A 15 3.80 0.55 -4.95
CA VAL A 15 3.91 0.16 -3.54
C VAL A 15 5.38 0.01 -3.17
N ASN A 16 5.87 0.78 -2.20
CA ASN A 16 7.25 0.63 -1.73
C ASN A 16 7.43 -0.72 -1.00
N ASN A 17 8.62 -1.31 -1.12
CA ASN A 17 9.01 -2.52 -0.42
C ASN A 17 7.93 -3.63 -0.48
N VAL A 18 7.45 -3.96 -1.69
CA VAL A 18 6.27 -4.82 -1.95
C VAL A 18 6.43 -6.26 -1.43
N ASP A 19 7.60 -6.63 -0.93
CA ASP A 19 7.89 -7.90 -0.26
C ASP A 19 7.73 -7.84 1.27
N THR A 20 7.44 -6.68 1.87
CA THR A 20 7.11 -6.58 3.30
C THR A 20 5.65 -6.96 3.53
N TYR A 21 5.32 -7.39 4.75
CA TYR A 21 4.01 -7.98 5.03
C TYR A 21 2.83 -7.07 4.62
N VAL A 22 2.81 -5.81 5.05
CA VAL A 22 1.70 -4.89 4.75
C VAL A 22 1.64 -4.59 3.25
N SER A 23 2.76 -4.18 2.67
CA SER A 23 2.86 -3.85 1.24
C SER A 23 2.52 -5.03 0.32
N LEU A 24 2.94 -6.24 0.69
CA LEU A 24 2.66 -7.48 -0.06
C LEU A 24 1.15 -7.75 -0.11
N ASN A 25 0.49 -7.73 1.04
CA ASN A 25 -0.95 -8.00 1.12
C ASN A 25 -1.78 -6.92 0.40
N ILE A 26 -1.41 -5.64 0.53
CA ILE A 26 -2.07 -4.55 -0.19
C ILE A 26 -1.88 -4.71 -1.70
N GLY A 27 -0.65 -4.97 -2.14
CA GLY A 27 -0.34 -5.16 -3.56
C GLY A 27 -1.10 -6.34 -4.17
N GLU A 28 -1.11 -7.48 -3.47
CA GLU A 28 -1.82 -8.67 -3.91
C GLU A 28 -3.34 -8.45 -3.96
N TYR A 29 -3.91 -7.80 -2.94
CA TYR A 29 -5.34 -7.48 -2.91
C TYR A 29 -5.72 -6.57 -4.08
N LEU A 30 -5.00 -5.48 -4.30
CA LEU A 30 -5.27 -4.56 -5.40
C LEU A 30 -5.10 -5.23 -6.77
N ALA A 31 -4.14 -6.13 -6.93
CA ALA A 31 -3.94 -6.86 -8.19
C ALA A 31 -5.12 -7.80 -8.54
N LYS A 32 -5.99 -8.13 -7.59
CA LYS A 32 -7.18 -8.99 -7.77
C LYS A 32 -8.47 -8.20 -8.04
N HIS A 33 -8.47 -6.89 -7.81
CA HIS A 33 -9.67 -6.06 -7.83
C HIS A 33 -9.63 -4.99 -8.94
N ALA A 34 -10.79 -4.74 -9.54
CA ALA A 34 -10.95 -3.72 -10.57
C ALA A 34 -11.14 -2.32 -9.94
N PRO A 35 -10.55 -1.25 -10.53
CA PRO A 35 -10.78 0.10 -10.07
C PRO A 35 -12.26 0.53 -10.12
N GLY A 36 -12.76 1.11 -9.04
CA GLY A 36 -14.13 1.64 -8.98
C GLY A 36 -15.23 0.60 -8.79
N VAL A 37 -14.89 -0.68 -8.71
CA VAL A 37 -15.80 -1.75 -8.29
C VAL A 37 -15.71 -1.84 -6.75
N PRO A 38 -16.82 -1.71 -6.01
CA PRO A 38 -16.81 -1.95 -4.57
C PRO A 38 -16.37 -3.39 -4.29
N ALA A 39 -15.74 -3.62 -3.14
CA ALA A 39 -15.55 -4.98 -2.69
C ALA A 39 -16.94 -5.63 -2.51
N ASP A 40 -17.14 -6.83 -3.03
CA ASP A 40 -18.36 -7.58 -2.74
C ASP A 40 -18.39 -7.80 -1.22
N ASP A 41 -19.43 -7.32 -0.55
CA ASP A 41 -19.57 -7.34 0.92
C ASP A 41 -19.71 -8.77 1.51
N GLU A 42 -19.51 -9.82 0.70
CA GLU A 42 -19.61 -11.23 1.11
C GLU A 42 -18.45 -11.67 2.05
N GLU A 43 -17.39 -10.85 2.23
CA GLU A 43 -16.33 -11.10 3.23
C GLU A 43 -16.67 -10.61 4.65
N ASN A 44 -17.82 -9.96 4.89
CA ASN A 44 -18.21 -9.45 6.21
C ASN A 44 -19.22 -10.33 6.99
N GLU A 45 -19.53 -11.54 6.51
CA GLU A 45 -20.29 -12.53 7.27
C GLU A 45 -19.34 -13.50 7.99
N ASP A 46 -19.29 -13.38 9.32
CA ASP A 46 -18.82 -14.36 10.32
C ASP A 46 -18.16 -15.64 9.74
N MET A 47 -16.83 -15.65 9.70
CA MET A 47 -16.00 -16.77 9.23
C MET A 47 -16.21 -18.03 10.08
N GLY A 48 -17.26 -18.80 9.75
CA GLY A 48 -17.37 -20.22 10.07
C GLY A 48 -16.35 -21.03 9.26
N PRO A 49 -15.77 -22.11 9.79
CA PRO A 49 -14.55 -22.72 9.26
C PRO A 49 -14.75 -23.61 8.02
N GLU A 50 -15.81 -23.45 7.22
CA GLU A 50 -16.07 -24.35 6.09
C GLU A 50 -16.82 -23.61 4.98
N GLU A 51 -16.08 -23.11 3.97
CA GLU A 51 -16.37 -23.21 2.53
C GLU A 51 -15.36 -22.38 1.72
N GLN A 52 -14.10 -22.82 1.76
CA GLN A 52 -13.12 -22.41 0.75
C GLN A 52 -13.39 -23.21 -0.54
N ILE A 53 -14.19 -22.67 -1.44
CA ILE A 53 -14.14 -23.11 -2.85
C ILE A 53 -13.25 -22.12 -3.59
N SER A 54 -11.94 -22.23 -3.35
CA SER A 54 -10.91 -21.57 -4.14
C SER A 54 -10.56 -22.45 -5.34
N GLU A 55 -10.86 -21.95 -6.54
CA GLU A 55 -10.35 -22.48 -7.80
C GLU A 55 -8.80 -22.60 -7.77
N PRO A 56 -8.21 -23.56 -8.52
CA PRO A 56 -6.86 -24.02 -8.24
C PRO A 56 -5.82 -22.91 -8.40
N ALA A 57 -4.93 -22.84 -7.39
CA ALA A 57 -3.76 -21.99 -7.30
C ALA A 57 -2.78 -22.22 -8.47
N GLY A 58 -3.07 -21.61 -9.61
CA GLY A 58 -2.09 -21.32 -10.65
C GLY A 58 -1.36 -20.01 -10.34
N PRO A 59 -0.15 -19.78 -10.90
CA PRO A 59 0.53 -18.50 -10.76
C PRO A 59 -0.37 -17.37 -11.31
N LEU A 60 -0.85 -16.51 -10.39
CA LEU A 60 -1.73 -15.37 -10.69
C LEU A 60 -1.04 -14.45 -11.68
N GLN A 61 -1.47 -14.52 -12.94
CA GLN A 61 -1.07 -13.55 -13.95
C GLN A 61 -1.88 -12.25 -13.75
N PRO A 62 -1.27 -11.07 -13.97
CA PRO A 62 -1.97 -9.79 -13.85
C PRO A 62 -3.20 -9.78 -14.76
N ARG A 63 -4.39 -9.68 -14.16
CA ARG A 63 -5.65 -9.50 -14.90
C ARG A 63 -5.67 -8.09 -15.51
N LYS A 64 -6.12 -7.95 -16.76
CA LYS A 64 -6.02 -6.67 -17.52
C LYS A 64 -6.97 -5.58 -16.98
N ASP A 65 -8.00 -5.99 -16.29
CA ASP A 65 -9.06 -5.20 -15.68
C ASP A 65 -8.77 -4.79 -14.22
N CYS A 66 -7.68 -5.29 -13.63
CA CYS A 66 -7.30 -5.00 -12.24
C CYS A 66 -6.18 -3.94 -12.15
N TYR A 67 -5.93 -3.45 -10.93
CA TYR A 67 -4.83 -2.52 -10.69
C TYR A 67 -3.47 -3.09 -11.13
N ARG A 68 -2.68 -2.27 -11.82
CA ARG A 68 -1.34 -2.66 -12.29
C ARG A 68 -0.30 -2.26 -11.25
N ILE A 69 0.20 -3.25 -10.53
CA ILE A 69 1.12 -3.01 -9.41
C ILE A 69 2.56 -2.90 -9.90
N THR A 70 3.25 -1.84 -9.50
CA THR A 70 4.71 -1.71 -9.55
C THR A 70 5.22 -1.44 -8.14
N GLY A 71 6.52 -1.64 -7.89
CA GLY A 71 7.04 -1.39 -6.54
C GLY A 71 8.54 -1.48 -6.44
N THR A 72 9.05 -1.38 -5.22
CA THR A 72 10.45 -1.66 -4.88
C THR A 72 10.52 -2.89 -3.99
N LEU A 73 11.72 -3.45 -3.80
CA LEU A 73 11.94 -4.50 -2.81
C LEU A 73 12.74 -3.93 -1.64
N SER A 74 12.42 -4.34 -0.41
CA SER A 74 13.20 -4.02 0.78
C SER A 74 14.63 -4.55 0.68
N ASN A 75 14.84 -5.59 -0.13
CA ASN A 75 16.16 -6.09 -0.51
C ASN A 75 16.11 -6.66 -1.93
N GLN A 76 17.00 -6.20 -2.81
CA GLN A 76 17.06 -6.62 -4.22
C GLN A 76 17.31 -8.13 -4.43
N SER A 77 17.82 -8.85 -3.41
CA SER A 77 18.01 -10.30 -3.46
C SER A 77 16.75 -11.11 -3.18
N LYS A 78 15.66 -10.47 -2.74
CA LYS A 78 14.40 -11.15 -2.45
C LYS A 78 13.62 -11.49 -3.72
N ILE A 79 12.75 -12.49 -3.59
CA ILE A 79 11.91 -12.96 -4.69
C ILE A 79 10.86 -11.89 -5.02
N LYS A 80 10.81 -11.50 -6.29
CA LYS A 80 9.77 -10.62 -6.82
C LYS A 80 8.39 -11.29 -6.69
N PRO A 81 7.38 -10.63 -6.10
CA PRO A 81 6.01 -11.15 -6.11
C PRO A 81 5.45 -11.30 -7.52
N THR A 82 4.69 -12.37 -7.77
CA THR A 82 4.20 -12.70 -9.12
C THR A 82 3.17 -11.73 -9.66
N PHE A 83 2.42 -11.05 -8.78
CA PHE A 83 1.41 -10.06 -9.15
C PHE A 83 2.00 -8.72 -9.61
N THR A 84 3.29 -8.47 -9.34
CA THR A 84 3.93 -7.18 -9.64
C THR A 84 4.37 -7.12 -11.09
N LYS A 85 3.92 -6.10 -11.82
CA LYS A 85 4.33 -5.81 -13.20
C LYS A 85 5.85 -5.56 -13.27
N ASP A 86 6.33 -4.56 -12.55
CA ASP A 86 7.73 -4.12 -12.56
C ASP A 86 8.25 -3.83 -11.15
N ILE A 87 9.52 -4.15 -10.92
CA ILE A 87 10.26 -3.73 -9.73
C ILE A 87 11.21 -2.60 -10.16
N LEU A 88 11.09 -1.46 -9.50
CA LEU A 88 11.94 -0.30 -9.71
C LEU A 88 13.22 -0.42 -8.88
N ASP A 89 14.31 0.09 -9.45
CA ASP A 89 15.61 0.19 -8.79
C ASP A 89 16.00 1.66 -8.60
N TYR A 90 16.83 1.92 -7.59
CA TYR A 90 17.24 3.22 -7.08
C TYR A 90 18.51 3.78 -7.71
N ASP A 91 19.04 3.19 -8.80
CA ASP A 91 20.28 3.61 -9.46
C ASP A 91 20.43 5.13 -9.63
N LYS A 92 19.32 5.84 -9.93
CA LYS A 92 19.26 7.31 -9.95
C LYS A 92 17.89 7.81 -9.44
N LYS A 93 17.90 8.65 -8.39
CA LYS A 93 16.68 9.27 -7.82
C LYS A 93 15.81 10.00 -8.85
N SER A 94 16.39 10.71 -9.80
CA SER A 94 15.62 11.41 -10.85
C SER A 94 14.85 10.43 -11.74
N ARG A 95 15.51 9.36 -12.19
CA ARG A 95 14.89 8.31 -12.98
C ARG A 95 13.83 7.56 -12.18
N PHE A 96 14.08 7.31 -10.89
CA PHE A 96 13.10 6.71 -9.99
C PHE A 96 11.83 7.58 -9.92
N TYR A 97 11.97 8.89 -9.72
CA TYR A 97 10.83 9.81 -9.68
C TYR A 97 10.05 9.83 -11.00
N GLU A 98 10.73 9.86 -12.15
CA GLU A 98 10.08 9.78 -13.47
C GLU A 98 9.26 8.50 -13.65
N HIS A 99 9.75 7.36 -13.12
CA HIS A 99 9.00 6.12 -13.12
C HIS A 99 7.84 6.15 -12.12
N LEU A 100 8.06 6.72 -10.93
CA LEU A 100 7.07 6.85 -9.88
C LEU A 100 5.85 7.64 -10.37
N MET A 101 6.09 8.77 -11.06
CA MET A 101 5.03 9.66 -11.58
C MET A 101 4.20 9.05 -12.72
N LYS A 102 4.60 7.90 -13.27
CA LYS A 102 3.75 7.14 -14.21
C LYS A 102 2.59 6.44 -13.49
N ASN A 103 2.68 6.24 -12.18
CA ASN A 103 1.63 5.63 -11.38
C ASN A 103 0.55 6.66 -11.00
N ASP A 104 -0.70 6.24 -10.90
CA ASP A 104 -1.82 7.09 -10.46
C ASP A 104 -1.94 7.11 -8.93
N VAL A 105 -1.59 6.00 -8.28
CA VAL A 105 -1.56 5.85 -6.82
C VAL A 105 -0.17 5.44 -6.39
N ILE A 106 0.33 6.06 -5.33
CA ILE A 106 1.64 5.82 -4.73
C ILE A 106 1.41 5.49 -3.26
N ILE A 107 1.81 4.30 -2.83
CA ILE A 107 1.63 3.80 -1.47
C ILE A 107 3.01 3.60 -0.83
N TYR A 108 3.21 4.27 0.30
CA TYR A 108 4.39 4.14 1.15
C TYR A 108 4.01 3.55 2.51
N ASP A 109 4.46 2.33 2.80
CA ASP A 109 4.53 1.77 4.14
C ASP A 109 5.85 2.17 4.81
N ILE A 110 5.74 2.97 5.87
CA ILE A 110 6.86 3.42 6.70
C ILE A 110 6.83 2.77 8.10
N THR A 111 5.99 1.76 8.31
CA THR A 111 5.83 1.11 9.62
C THR A 111 7.02 0.23 10.01
N VAL A 112 7.69 -0.37 9.02
CA VAL A 112 8.79 -1.34 9.23
C VAL A 112 10.17 -0.69 9.11
N ASP A 113 10.33 0.23 8.16
CA ASP A 113 11.62 0.86 7.85
C ASP A 113 11.47 2.39 7.92
N ALA A 114 12.12 2.98 8.92
CA ALA A 114 12.08 4.42 9.15
C ALA A 114 12.80 5.21 8.04
N ASP A 115 13.76 4.60 7.33
CA ASP A 115 14.47 5.26 6.23
C ASP A 115 13.51 5.54 5.05
N GLN A 116 12.40 4.79 4.95
CA GLN A 116 11.33 5.04 3.98
C GLN A 116 10.57 6.34 4.27
N ALA A 117 10.62 6.86 5.49
CA ALA A 117 9.95 8.12 5.85
C ALA A 117 10.61 9.31 5.14
N ASP A 118 11.94 9.35 5.09
CA ASP A 118 12.69 10.40 4.40
C ASP A 118 12.44 10.34 2.88
N GLU A 119 12.32 9.14 2.31
CA GLU A 119 11.98 8.96 0.91
C GLU A 119 10.55 9.41 0.61
N ALA A 120 9.56 8.98 1.42
CA ALA A 120 8.17 9.38 1.26
C ALA A 120 8.01 10.90 1.37
N LEU A 121 8.74 11.54 2.30
CA LEU A 121 8.79 12.99 2.44
C LEU A 121 9.38 13.66 1.20
N TRP A 122 10.50 13.14 0.68
CA TRP A 122 11.11 13.65 -0.54
C TRP A 122 10.16 13.52 -1.75
N VAL A 123 9.48 12.38 -1.90
CA VAL A 123 8.45 12.18 -2.94
C VAL A 123 7.33 13.21 -2.79
N ALA A 124 6.81 13.42 -1.58
CA ALA A 124 5.75 14.40 -1.33
C ALA A 124 6.18 15.82 -1.73
N GLN A 125 7.39 16.23 -1.34
CA GLN A 125 7.95 17.54 -1.70
C GLN A 125 8.13 17.70 -3.21
N GLU A 126 8.58 16.65 -3.90
CA GLU A 126 8.79 16.71 -5.33
C GLU A 126 7.45 16.70 -6.09
N MET A 127 6.46 15.98 -5.57
CA MET A 127 5.08 16.01 -6.08
C MET A 127 4.45 17.39 -5.93
N GLU A 128 4.64 18.06 -4.79
CA GLU A 128 4.13 19.41 -4.54
C GLU A 128 4.71 20.42 -5.55
N LYS A 129 6.03 20.40 -5.77
CA LYS A 129 6.70 21.29 -6.72
C LYS A 129 6.24 21.09 -8.17
N ASN A 130 5.90 19.86 -8.53
CA ASN A 130 5.60 19.47 -9.90
C ASN A 130 4.10 19.24 -10.15
N VAL A 131 3.22 19.67 -9.23
CA VAL A 131 1.77 19.39 -9.30
C VAL A 131 1.13 19.87 -10.59
N GLU A 132 1.60 20.99 -11.15
CA GLU A 132 1.10 21.56 -12.42
C GLU A 132 1.45 20.70 -13.64
N SER A 133 2.47 19.83 -13.52
CA SER A 133 2.95 18.98 -14.62
C SER A 133 2.17 17.66 -14.75
N PHE A 134 1.26 17.36 -13.82
CA PHE A 134 0.59 16.07 -13.77
C PHE A 134 -0.47 15.94 -14.87
N SER A 135 -0.38 14.86 -15.65
CA SER A 135 -1.36 14.51 -16.68
C SER A 135 -2.63 13.87 -16.13
N SER A 136 -2.60 13.40 -14.87
CA SER A 136 -3.72 12.77 -14.18
C SER A 136 -3.67 13.10 -12.68
N GLN A 137 -4.82 12.96 -11.99
CA GLN A 137 -4.84 13.05 -10.53
C GLN A 137 -3.92 11.98 -9.93
N LYS A 138 -2.99 12.42 -9.08
CA LYS A 138 -2.10 11.55 -8.31
C LYS A 138 -2.59 11.43 -6.88
N LYS A 139 -2.46 10.23 -6.30
CA LYS A 139 -2.76 9.97 -4.88
C LYS A 139 -1.50 9.45 -4.20
N LEU A 140 -1.10 10.09 -3.11
CA LEU A 140 -0.04 9.62 -2.23
C LEU A 140 -0.67 9.14 -0.92
N ILE A 141 -0.45 7.88 -0.57
CA ILE A 141 -0.94 7.23 0.65
C ILE A 141 0.28 6.82 1.47
N ILE A 142 0.34 7.28 2.73
CA ILE A 142 1.41 6.91 3.66
C ILE A 142 0.81 6.11 4.82
N ILE A 143 1.26 4.88 4.97
CA ILE A 143 0.89 3.97 6.04
C ILE A 143 1.95 4.10 7.14
N SER A 144 1.52 4.53 8.32
CA SER A 144 2.38 4.71 9.49
C SER A 144 1.74 4.10 10.73
N ASN A 145 2.52 3.93 11.79
CA ASN A 145 2.03 3.46 13.08
C ASN A 145 2.13 4.59 14.11
N LEU A 146 1.02 4.89 14.79
CA LEU A 146 1.00 5.81 15.92
C LEU A 146 1.36 5.05 17.21
N MET A 147 2.65 4.87 17.47
CA MET A 147 3.16 4.30 18.74
C MET A 147 3.12 5.31 19.92
N SER A 148 2.38 6.42 19.81
CA SER A 148 2.50 7.56 20.74
C SER A 148 1.67 7.48 22.03
N TRP A 149 0.98 6.36 22.33
CA TRP A 149 0.20 6.23 23.58
C TRP A 149 0.88 5.39 24.69
N ILE A 150 2.09 4.86 24.50
CA ILE A 150 2.81 4.06 25.53
C ILE A 150 3.72 4.92 26.44
N THR A 151 3.65 6.24 26.36
CA THR A 151 4.22 7.12 27.40
C THR A 151 3.13 7.76 28.24
N THR A 152 2.19 6.97 28.77
CA THR A 152 1.47 7.40 29.97
C THR A 152 2.49 7.46 31.11
N LYS A 153 2.74 8.64 31.68
CA LYS A 153 3.41 8.77 32.99
C LYS A 153 2.81 7.71 33.93
N PRO A 154 3.61 6.89 34.64
CA PRO A 154 3.08 6.15 35.76
C PRO A 154 2.40 7.18 36.66
N GLY A 155 1.09 7.04 36.89
CA GLY A 155 0.37 7.91 37.82
C GLY A 155 1.08 7.82 39.17
N ASP A 156 1.46 8.97 39.73
CA ASP A 156 2.05 9.03 41.06
C ASP A 156 1.19 8.19 42.02
N PRO A 157 1.76 7.20 42.75
CA PRO A 157 0.97 6.45 43.72
C PRO A 157 0.51 7.43 44.80
N VAL A 158 -0.80 7.65 44.88
CA VAL A 158 -1.42 8.42 45.96
C VAL A 158 -0.99 7.75 47.26
N SER A 159 -0.17 8.46 48.05
CA SER A 159 0.20 8.05 49.39
C SER A 159 -1.07 7.96 50.22
N ILE A 160 -1.59 6.75 50.38
CA ILE A 160 -2.63 6.43 51.35
C ILE A 160 -1.98 6.59 52.71
N SER A 161 -2.03 7.80 53.28
CA SER A 161 -1.71 8.02 54.68
C SER A 161 -2.79 7.29 55.48
N CYS A 162 -2.46 6.08 55.93
CA CYS A 162 -3.25 5.32 56.87
C CYS A 162 -3.32 6.14 58.16
N GLY A 163 -4.44 6.83 58.37
CA GLY A 163 -4.82 7.33 59.68
C GLY A 163 -5.10 6.12 60.57
N ALA A 164 -4.14 5.77 61.41
CA ALA A 164 -4.33 4.85 62.52
C ALA A 164 -4.08 5.63 63.82
N SER A 165 -5.20 5.81 64.53
CA SER A 165 -5.41 6.00 65.99
C SER A 165 -4.43 6.83 66.80
#